data_AF-A0A7C9D9D8-F1
#
_entry.id   AF-A0A7C9D9D8-F1
#
_cell.length_a   1.000
_cell.length_b   1.000
_cell.length_c   1.000
_cell.angle_alpha   90.00
_cell.angle_beta   90.00
_cell.angle_gamma   90.00
#
_symmetry.space_group_name_H-M   'P 1'
#
loop_
_entity.id
_entity.type
_entity.pdbx_description
1 polymer ?
#
loop_
_entity_poly.entity_id
_entity_poly.type
_entity_poly.pdbx_seq_one_letter_code
_entity_poly.pdbx_strand_id
1 'polypeptide(L)'
;RRQTTFDARGTQTSMEELPHHCSASNSNLISANIIELLVNGSRDEILALAQTVNLWDLRSDDEDDNTVLHIAATNSSQAELIYDILPITKDVIKRKNSKGNLAFHSAAKAGRLDTLKALTAWGSYDSDWG
;
A
#
# COMPACT_ATOMS: atom_id res chain seq x y z
N ARG A 1 -23.19 2.32 21.95
CA ARG A 1 -23.76 3.06 23.10
C ARG A 1 -22.84 4.25 23.33
N ARG A 2 -23.26 5.48 23.00
CA ARG A 2 -22.40 6.66 23.13
C ARG A 2 -22.26 6.97 24.63
N GLN A 3 -21.08 6.79 25.20
CA GLN A 3 -20.78 7.27 26.55
C GLN A 3 -20.41 8.75 26.44
N THR A 4 -21.31 9.63 26.88
CA THR A 4 -21.04 11.05 27.11
C THR A 4 -20.72 11.23 28.58
N THR A 5 -19.50 11.63 28.93
CA THR A 5 -19.19 12.08 30.30
C THR A 5 -19.21 13.61 30.34
N PHE A 6 -19.86 14.16 31.35
CA PHE A 6 -20.03 15.59 31.59
C PHE A 6 -19.07 16.06 32.69
N ASP A 7 -18.39 17.17 32.45
CA ASP A 7 -17.52 17.81 33.43
C ASP A 7 -18.28 18.92 34.17
N ALA A 8 -17.93 19.18 35.44
CA ALA A 8 -18.66 20.06 36.38
C ALA A 8 -18.71 21.57 36.03
N ARG A 9 -18.36 21.97 34.81
CA ARG A 9 -18.42 23.36 34.30
C ARG A 9 -19.24 23.54 33.02
N GLY A 10 -19.93 22.49 32.54
CA GLY A 10 -20.96 22.62 31.51
C GLY A 10 -20.49 23.00 30.10
N THR A 11 -19.19 22.93 29.80
CA THR A 11 -18.67 23.16 28.44
C THR A 11 -18.58 21.85 27.67
N GLN A 12 -19.26 21.78 26.53
CA GLN A 12 -19.23 20.66 25.59
C GLN A 12 -17.90 20.70 24.80
N THR A 13 -16.95 19.82 25.14
CA THR A 13 -15.75 19.60 24.32
C THR A 13 -16.04 18.48 23.34
N SER A 14 -16.13 18.79 22.05
CA SER A 14 -16.20 17.78 20.98
C SER A 14 -14.95 16.92 20.98
N MET A 15 -15.17 15.62 20.81
CA MET A 15 -14.15 14.59 20.66
C MET A 15 -13.16 14.96 19.55
N GLU A 16 -11.94 15.33 19.93
CA GLU A 16 -10.78 15.09 19.08
C GLU A 16 -10.38 13.64 19.34
N GLU A 17 -10.78 12.76 18.44
CA GLU A 17 -10.35 11.37 18.41
C GLU A 17 -8.82 11.35 18.49
N LEU A 18 -8.30 10.73 19.55
CA LEU A 18 -6.87 10.56 19.76
C LEU A 18 -6.25 9.91 18.52
N PRO A 19 -5.11 10.42 17.99
CA PRO A 19 -4.43 9.78 16.89
C PRO A 19 -4.09 8.36 17.31
N HIS A 20 -4.47 7.42 16.46
CA HIS A 20 -4.19 6.00 16.58
C HIS A 20 -2.78 5.79 17.12
N HIS A 21 -2.71 5.29 18.36
CA HIS A 21 -1.48 4.86 18.98
C HIS A 21 -1.04 3.57 18.26
N CYS A 22 -0.39 3.73 17.11
CA CYS A 22 0.22 2.65 16.37
C CYS A 22 1.54 2.30 17.07
N SER A 23 1.54 1.19 17.80
CA SER A 23 2.73 0.57 18.36
C SER A 23 3.77 0.39 17.25
N ALA A 24 4.80 1.23 17.25
CA ALA A 24 5.95 1.12 16.36
C ALA A 24 6.74 -0.14 16.74
N SER A 25 6.23 -1.29 16.31
CA SER A 25 7.03 -2.50 16.12
C SER A 25 8.00 -2.21 14.98
N ASN A 26 9.24 -2.71 15.07
CA ASN A 26 10.28 -2.53 14.04
C ASN A 26 9.81 -2.85 12.61
N SER A 27 8.73 -3.62 12.44
CA SER A 27 8.01 -3.88 11.19
C SER A 27 7.52 -2.59 10.49
N ASN A 28 7.08 -1.59 11.24
CA ASN A 28 6.61 -0.32 10.70
C ASN A 28 7.77 0.51 10.15
N LEU A 29 8.97 0.41 10.73
CA LEU A 29 10.15 1.14 10.24
C LEU A 29 10.57 0.63 8.86
N ILE A 30 10.54 -0.69 8.65
CA ILE A 30 10.84 -1.30 7.36
C ILE A 30 9.76 -0.96 6.33
N SER A 31 8.49 -1.01 6.75
CA SER A 31 7.34 -0.67 5.89
C SER A 31 7.38 0.79 5.44
N ALA A 32 7.65 1.72 6.38
CA ALA A 32 7.78 3.14 6.08
C ALA A 32 8.95 3.42 5.13
N ASN A 33 10.09 2.76 5.32
CA ASN A 33 11.28 2.96 4.48
C ASN A 33 11.05 2.55 3.02
N ILE A 34 10.40 1.40 2.77
CA ILE A 34 10.13 0.99 1.39
C ILE A 34 9.06 1.86 0.71
N ILE A 35 8.07 2.34 1.47
CA ILE A 35 7.03 3.25 0.95
C ILE A 35 7.66 4.57 0.54
N GLU A 36 8.54 5.12 1.37
CA GLU A 36 9.30 6.33 1.05
C GLU A 36 10.17 6.14 -0.20
N LEU A 37 10.85 4.99 -0.33
CA LEU A 37 11.63 4.67 -1.53
C LEU A 37 10.75 4.51 -2.78
N LEU A 38 9.53 4.00 -2.66
CA LEU A 38 8.60 3.95 -3.80
C LEU A 38 8.16 5.33 -4.29
N VAL A 39 8.27 6.35 -3.44
CA VAL A 39 7.90 7.74 -3.75
C VAL A 39 9.12 8.55 -4.20
N ASN A 40 10.26 8.39 -3.53
CA ASN A 40 11.46 9.23 -3.68
C ASN A 40 12.72 8.47 -4.14
N GLY A 41 12.72 7.15 -4.03
CA GLY A 41 13.89 6.29 -4.20
C GLY A 41 14.09 5.75 -5.62
N SER A 42 15.24 5.09 -5.81
CA SER A 42 15.63 4.48 -7.08
C SER A 42 15.09 3.06 -7.20
N ARG A 43 14.89 2.59 -8.45
CA ARG A 43 14.49 1.21 -8.76
C ARG A 43 15.32 0.18 -8.01
N ASP A 44 16.65 0.32 -8.10
CA ASP A 44 17.61 -0.67 -7.59
C ASP A 44 17.53 -0.85 -6.08
N GLU A 45 17.30 0.24 -5.33
CA GLU A 45 17.14 0.19 -3.87
C GLU A 45 15.88 -0.57 -3.47
N ILE A 46 14.79 -0.34 -4.20
CA ILE A 46 13.52 -1.04 -3.97
C ILE A 46 13.67 -2.53 -4.28
N LEU A 47 14.41 -2.90 -5.33
CA LEU A 47 14.68 -4.31 -5.67
C LEU A 47 15.58 -4.98 -4.65
N ALA A 48 16.63 -4.30 -4.19
CA ALA A 48 17.51 -4.81 -3.15
C ALA A 48 16.73 -5.08 -1.85
N LEU A 49 15.81 -4.20 -1.48
CA LEU A 49 14.91 -4.43 -0.36
C LEU A 49 13.90 -5.55 -0.66
N ALA A 50 13.29 -5.59 -1.83
CA ALA A 50 12.36 -6.66 -2.21
C ALA A 50 12.96 -8.07 -2.15
N GLN A 51 14.28 -8.20 -2.28
CA GLN A 51 14.99 -9.47 -2.13
C GLN A 51 15.29 -9.84 -0.67
N THR A 52 15.37 -8.83 0.22
CA THR A 52 15.72 -9.02 1.63
C THR A 52 14.50 -9.06 2.54
N VAL A 53 13.43 -8.38 2.14
CA VAL A 53 12.19 -8.25 2.89
C VAL A 53 10.99 -8.70 2.06
N ASN A 54 10.02 -9.19 2.80
CA ASN A 54 8.82 -9.80 2.28
C ASN A 54 7.77 -8.72 1.97
N LEU A 55 7.67 -8.31 0.70
CA LEU A 55 6.79 -7.21 0.25
C LEU A 55 5.29 -7.42 0.55
N TRP A 56 4.85 -8.68 0.67
CA TRP A 56 3.47 -9.08 0.97
C TRP A 56 2.95 -8.69 2.37
N ASP A 57 3.85 -8.50 3.33
CA ASP A 57 3.54 -8.13 4.72
C ASP A 57 3.53 -6.62 4.90
N LEU A 58 4.12 -5.90 3.94
CA LEU A 58 4.25 -4.45 3.97
C LEU A 58 2.94 -3.81 3.51
N ARG A 59 2.37 -3.02 4.42
CA ARG A 59 1.13 -2.28 4.24
C ARG A 59 1.39 -0.84 4.66
N SER A 60 0.71 0.11 4.03
CA SER A 60 0.68 1.46 4.57
C SER A 60 -0.23 1.50 5.79
N ASP A 61 0.11 2.40 6.68
CA ASP A 61 -0.68 2.81 7.82
C ASP A 61 -1.78 3.83 7.43
N ASP A 62 -1.98 4.07 6.13
CA ASP A 62 -3.08 4.91 5.65
C ASP A 62 -4.43 4.25 5.94
N GLU A 63 -5.49 5.07 5.95
CA GLU A 63 -6.89 4.65 6.10
C GLU A 63 -7.33 3.58 5.07
N ASP A 64 -6.59 3.47 3.97
CA ASP A 64 -6.86 2.58 2.85
C ASP A 64 -6.21 1.19 2.97
N ASP A 65 -5.36 0.94 3.97
CA ASP A 65 -4.56 -0.31 4.11
C ASP A 65 -3.90 -0.71 2.78
N ASN A 66 -3.26 0.26 2.14
CA ASN A 66 -2.70 0.07 0.81
C ASN A 66 -1.47 -0.83 0.90
N THR A 67 -1.43 -1.90 0.11
CA THR A 67 -0.21 -2.71 0.01
C THR A 67 0.89 -1.95 -0.72
N VAL A 68 2.14 -2.40 -0.58
CA VAL A 68 3.28 -1.90 -1.39
C VAL A 68 2.93 -1.80 -2.88
N LEU A 69 2.17 -2.75 -3.43
CA LEU A 69 1.80 -2.72 -4.84
C LEU A 69 0.79 -1.62 -5.19
N HIS A 70 -0.14 -1.28 -4.29
CA HIS A 70 -1.05 -0.13 -4.50
C HIS A 70 -0.28 1.18 -4.52
N ILE A 71 0.70 1.32 -3.63
CA ILE A 71 1.53 2.52 -3.52
C ILE A 71 2.44 2.61 -4.73
N ALA A 72 3.09 1.53 -5.12
CA ALA A 72 3.90 1.44 -6.34
C ALA A 72 3.06 1.76 -7.58
N ALA A 73 1.85 1.21 -7.67
CA ALA A 73 0.93 1.47 -8.78
C ALA A 73 0.51 2.94 -8.90
N THR A 74 0.41 3.65 -7.78
CA THR A 74 -0.03 5.04 -7.73
C THR A 74 1.14 6.00 -7.92
N ASN A 75 2.27 5.72 -7.27
CA ASN A 75 3.40 6.64 -7.15
C ASN A 75 4.56 6.31 -8.08
N SER A 76 4.82 5.04 -8.40
CA SER A 76 5.98 4.69 -9.22
C SER A 76 5.77 5.16 -10.66
N SER A 77 6.73 5.94 -11.16
CA SER A 77 6.83 6.35 -12.57
C SER A 77 7.50 5.30 -13.42
N GLN A 78 7.94 4.22 -12.77
CA GLN A 78 8.80 3.20 -13.32
C GLN A 78 7.95 1.94 -13.48
N ALA A 79 7.29 1.80 -14.63
CA ALA A 79 6.55 0.58 -14.96
C ALA A 79 7.47 -0.66 -14.92
N GLU A 80 8.77 -0.48 -15.19
CA GLU A 80 9.80 -1.51 -15.07
C GLU A 80 9.93 -2.08 -13.65
N LEU A 81 9.83 -1.22 -12.62
CA LEU A 81 9.82 -1.67 -11.24
C LEU A 81 8.66 -2.64 -10.98
N ILE A 82 7.49 -2.37 -11.58
CA ILE A 82 6.32 -3.25 -11.45
C ILE A 82 6.62 -4.62 -12.06
N TYR A 83 7.27 -4.69 -13.22
CA TYR A 83 7.69 -5.96 -13.82
C TYR A 83 8.62 -6.79 -12.93
N ASP A 84 9.51 -6.14 -12.18
CA ASP A 84 10.45 -6.84 -11.30
C ASP A 84 9.82 -7.28 -9.97
N ILE A 85 8.91 -6.48 -9.40
CA ILE A 85 8.25 -6.84 -8.14
C ILE A 85 7.09 -7.81 -8.35
N LEU A 86 6.46 -7.82 -9.53
CA LEU A 86 5.36 -8.73 -9.88
C LEU A 86 5.66 -10.22 -9.60
N PRO A 87 6.80 -10.80 -10.00
CA PRO A 87 7.12 -12.19 -9.69
C PRO A 87 7.29 -12.46 -8.19
N ILE A 88 7.62 -11.45 -7.39
CA ILE A 88 7.75 -11.53 -5.93
C ILE A 88 6.37 -11.32 -5.25
N THR A 89 5.46 -10.60 -5.91
CA THR A 89 4.19 -10.12 -5.34
C THR A 89 2.96 -10.75 -5.99
N LYS A 90 3.09 -11.96 -6.55
CA LYS A 90 2.01 -12.67 -7.26
C LYS A 90 0.72 -12.80 -6.49
N ASP A 91 0.78 -13.04 -5.18
CA ASP A 91 -0.41 -13.15 -4.33
C ASP A 91 -0.97 -11.76 -3.95
N VAL A 92 -0.10 -10.75 -3.89
CA VAL A 92 -0.45 -9.38 -3.51
C VAL A 92 -1.20 -8.67 -4.63
N ILE A 93 -0.97 -9.03 -5.90
CA ILE A 93 -1.71 -8.44 -7.03
C ILE A 93 -3.22 -8.69 -6.94
N LYS A 94 -3.63 -9.83 -6.38
CA LYS A 94 -5.02 -10.22 -6.16
C LYS A 94 -5.57 -9.67 -4.83
N ARG A 95 -4.71 -9.14 -3.97
CA ARG A 95 -5.10 -8.57 -2.67
C ARG A 95 -5.76 -7.21 -2.89
N LYS A 96 -6.92 -7.05 -2.25
CA LYS A 96 -7.65 -5.78 -2.21
C LYS A 96 -7.23 -4.98 -0.98
N ASN A 97 -7.20 -3.65 -1.12
CA ASN A 97 -7.05 -2.73 -0.01
C ASN A 97 -8.35 -2.64 0.82
N SER A 98 -8.37 -1.81 1.88
CA SER A 98 -9.53 -1.62 2.77
C SER A 98 -10.79 -1.15 2.02
N LYS A 99 -10.61 -0.39 0.93
CA LYS A 99 -11.69 0.07 0.04
C LYS A 99 -12.15 -1.00 -0.97
N GLY A 100 -11.58 -2.21 -0.95
CA GLY A 100 -11.89 -3.27 -1.90
C GLY A 100 -11.26 -3.08 -3.29
N ASN A 101 -10.35 -2.12 -3.43
CA ASN A 101 -9.65 -1.84 -4.68
C ASN A 101 -8.42 -2.74 -4.80
N LEU A 102 -8.11 -3.15 -6.02
CA LEU A 102 -6.83 -3.78 -6.36
C LEU A 102 -5.81 -2.72 -6.77
N ALA A 103 -4.52 -3.07 -6.78
CA ALA A 103 -3.46 -2.18 -7.25
C ALA A 103 -3.73 -1.64 -8.68
N PHE A 104 -4.39 -2.44 -9.51
CA PHE A 104 -4.89 -2.03 -10.83
C PHE A 104 -5.83 -0.82 -10.77
N HIS A 105 -6.80 -0.81 -9.85
CA HIS A 105 -7.74 0.30 -9.69
C HIS A 105 -7.00 1.57 -9.26
N SER A 106 -6.01 1.45 -8.38
CA SER A 106 -5.16 2.57 -7.97
C SER A 106 -4.32 3.11 -9.13
N ALA A 107 -3.70 2.24 -9.94
CA ALA A 107 -2.98 2.64 -11.15
C ALA A 107 -3.89 3.35 -12.17
N ALA A 108 -5.13 2.86 -12.33
CA ALA A 108 -6.12 3.45 -13.23
C ALA A 108 -6.53 4.85 -12.77
N LYS A 109 -6.78 4.99 -11.46
CA LYS A 109 -7.09 6.29 -10.85
C LYS A 109 -5.92 7.27 -10.97
N ALA A 110 -4.69 6.78 -10.89
CA ALA A 110 -3.46 7.57 -11.07
C ALA A 110 -3.13 7.87 -12.55
N GLY A 111 -3.84 7.28 -13.51
CA GLY A 111 -3.56 7.48 -14.94
C GLY A 111 -2.26 6.83 -15.43
N ARG A 112 -1.75 5.81 -14.72
CA ARG A 112 -0.48 5.16 -15.03
C ARG A 112 -0.65 4.04 -16.06
N LEU A 113 -0.75 4.42 -17.33
CA LEU A 113 -0.95 3.50 -18.45
C LEU A 113 0.10 2.39 -18.53
N ASP A 114 1.38 2.71 -18.33
CA ASP A 114 2.44 1.69 -18.45
C ASP A 114 2.44 0.71 -17.26
N THR A 115 2.12 1.19 -16.07
CA THR A 115 1.87 0.34 -14.90
C THR A 115 0.64 -0.55 -15.10
N LEU A 116 -0.45 -0.02 -15.68
CA LEU A 116 -1.62 -0.82 -16.03
C LEU A 116 -1.30 -1.92 -17.04
N LYS A 117 -0.48 -1.62 -18.06
CA LYS A 117 -0.02 -2.62 -19.02
C LYS A 117 0.76 -3.74 -18.32
N ALA A 118 1.68 -3.39 -17.42
CA ALA A 118 2.45 -4.36 -16.63
C ALA A 118 1.54 -5.25 -15.78
N LEU A 119 0.58 -4.65 -15.05
CA LEU A 119 -0.39 -5.37 -14.22
C LEU A 119 -1.34 -6.25 -15.05
N THR A 120 -1.78 -5.78 -16.23
CA THR A 120 -2.69 -6.52 -17.12
C THR A 120 -2.00 -7.70 -17.80
N ALA A 121 -0.75 -7.51 -18.22
CA ALA A 121 0.07 -8.58 -18.78
C ALA A 121 0.23 -9.73 -17.78
N TRP A 122 0.36 -9.40 -16.49
CA TRP A 122 0.41 -10.40 -15.42
C TRP A 122 -0.95 -11.08 -15.17
N GLY A 123 -2.03 -10.32 -15.07
CA GLY A 123 -3.37 -10.85 -14.82
C GLY A 123 -3.89 -11.78 -15.92
N SER A 124 -3.46 -11.56 -17.17
CA SER A 124 -3.85 -12.40 -18.32
C SER A 124 -3.07 -13.74 -18.38
N TYR A 125 -1.96 -13.85 -17.65
CA TYR A 125 -1.13 -15.06 -17.61
C TYR A 125 -1.71 -16.17 -16.70
N ASP A 126 -2.69 -15.84 -15.83
CA ASP A 126 -3.35 -16.80 -14.94
C ASP A 126 -4.44 -17.62 -15.67
N SER A 127 -4.88 -17.17 -16.85
CA SER A 127 -5.96 -17.80 -17.63
C SER A 127 -5.51 -18.82 -18.69
N ASP A 128 -4.20 -19.04 -18.88
CA ASP A 128 -3.66 -19.93 -19.93
C ASP A 128 -2.82 -21.12 -19.39
N TRP A 129 -2.76 -21.32 -18.06
CA TRP A 129 -2.13 -22.50 -17.47
C TRP A 129 -3.21 -23.45 -16.92
N GLY A 130 -3.78 -24.23 -17.85
CA GLY A 130 -4.53 -25.45 -17.53
C GLY A 130 -3.61 -26.60 -17.15
#